data_AF-A0A0W8FXU0-F1
#
_entry.id   AF-A0A0W8FXU0-F1
#
_cell.length_a   1.000
_cell.length_b   1.000
_cell.length_c   1.000
_cell.angle_alpha   90.00
_cell.angle_beta   90.00
_cell.angle_gamma   90.00
#
_symmetry.space_group_name_H-M   'P 1'
#
loop_
_entity.id
_entity.type
_entity.pdbx_description
1 polymer ?
#
loop_
_entity_poly.entity_id
_entity_poly.type
_entity_poly.pdbx_seq_one_letter_code
_entity_poly.pdbx_strand_id
1 'polypeptide(L)' 'MNEIIFMVQDSLDGGLEAKAIGYSIFSEAESMEELKKNIVEAVNCHFDEGEKPKLIRLHYVKEEIIAA' A
#
# COMPACT_ATOMS: atom_id res chain seq x y z
N MET A 1 6.34 7.35 -17.67
CA MET A 1 6.98 6.41 -16.73
C MET A 1 6.00 6.30 -15.59
N ASN A 2 5.29 5.18 -15.48
CA ASN A 2 4.09 5.09 -14.62
C ASN A 2 4.49 4.65 -13.21
N GLU A 3 4.03 5.42 -12.22
CA GLU A 3 4.13 5.12 -10.80
C GLU A 3 2.74 4.84 -10.23
N ILE A 4 2.66 3.92 -9.27
CA ILE A 4 1.46 3.70 -8.46
C ILE A 4 1.76 4.13 -7.03
N ILE A 5 0.85 4.90 -6.45
CA ILE A 5 0.98 5.42 -5.10
C ILE A 5 0.03 4.64 -4.20
N PHE A 6 0.55 4.09 -3.11
CA PHE A 6 -0.24 3.50 -2.04
C PHE A 6 -0.21 4.40 -0.83
N MET A 7 -1.39 4.75 -0.31
CA MET A 7 -1.53 5.36 1.00
C MET A 7 -1.55 4.26 2.03
N VAL A 8 -0.58 4.31 2.96
CA VAL A 8 -0.45 3.33 4.04
C VAL A 8 -0.83 4.02 5.35
N GLN A 9 -1.60 3.33 6.18
CA GLN A 9 -2.05 3.78 7.50
C GLN A 9 -2.04 2.61 8.48
N ASP A 10 -2.00 2.92 9.77
CA ASP A 10 -2.23 1.93 10.83
C ASP A 10 -3.71 1.54 10.88
N SER A 11 -3.96 0.24 10.97
CA SER A 11 -5.33 -0.29 11.09
C SER A 11 -5.88 -0.09 12.51
N LEU A 12 -7.21 0.04 12.62
CA LEU A 12 -7.89 0.15 13.91
C LEU A 12 -7.77 -1.11 14.79
N ASP A 13 -7.61 -2.28 14.18
CA ASP A 13 -7.45 -3.57 14.88
C ASP A 13 -5.97 -3.94 15.11
N GLY A 14 -5.05 -3.05 14.71
CA GLY A 14 -3.61 -3.33 14.67
C GLY A 14 -3.14 -3.84 13.30
N GLY A 15 -1.85 -3.67 13.03
CA GLY A 15 -1.27 -3.90 11.70
C GLY A 15 -1.37 -2.68 10.80
N LEU A 16 -1.23 -2.91 9.49
CA LEU A 16 -1.13 -1.86 8.47
C LEU A 16 -2.09 -2.13 7.32
N GLU A 17 -2.72 -1.07 6.85
CA GLU A 17 -3.56 -1.06 5.66
C GLU A 17 -2.92 -0.21 4.57
N ALA A 18 -3.02 -0.65 3.32
CA ALA A 18 -2.55 0.06 2.14
C ALA A 18 -3.62 0.11 1.06
N LYS A 19 -3.80 1.30 0.50
CA LYS A 19 -4.74 1.56 -0.60
C LYS A 19 -4.07 2.26 -1.76
N ALA A 20 -4.21 1.71 -2.97
CA ALA A 20 -3.75 2.39 -4.17
C ALA A 20 -4.62 3.60 -4.52
N ILE A 21 -3.98 4.72 -4.87
CA ILE A 21 -4.68 5.91 -5.35
C ILE A 21 -4.98 5.75 -6.83
N GLY A 22 -6.25 5.90 -7.21
CA GLY A 22 -6.71 5.77 -8.60
C GLY A 22 -6.93 4.33 -9.06
N TYR A 23 -6.70 3.33 -8.20
CA TYR A 23 -6.93 1.91 -8.50
C TYR A 23 -7.71 1.25 -7.38
N SER A 24 -8.48 0.21 -7.70
CA SER A 24 -9.20 -0.59 -6.71
C SER A 24 -8.31 -1.71 -6.18
N ILE A 25 -7.13 -1.35 -5.67
CA ILE A 25 -6.16 -2.29 -5.07
C ILE A 25 -6.00 -1.94 -3.61
N PHE A 26 -6.19 -2.95 -2.77
CA PHE A 26 -6.11 -2.87 -1.32
C PHE A 26 -5.25 -4.01 -0.81
N SER A 27 -4.50 -3.77 0.25
CA SER A 27 -3.68 -4.78 0.92
C SER A 27 -3.57 -4.45 2.39
N GLU A 28 -3.57 -5.48 3.22
CA GLU A 28 -3.38 -5.37 4.67
C GLU A 28 -2.33 -6.40 5.10
N ALA A 29 -1.67 -6.13 6.22
CA ALA A 29 -0.74 -7.06 6.84
C ALA A 29 -0.42 -6.66 8.27
N GLU A 30 0.10 -7.60 9.07
CA GLU A 30 0.53 -7.32 10.45
C GLU A 30 1.86 -6.55 10.51
N SER A 31 2.62 -6.52 9.41
CA SER A 31 3.96 -5.92 9.37
C SER A 31 4.26 -5.28 8.02
N MET A 32 5.08 -4.23 8.02
CA MET A 32 5.43 -3.48 6.80
C MET A 32 6.14 -4.33 5.74
N GLU A 33 6.90 -5.35 6.16
CA GLU A 33 7.53 -6.30 5.24
C GLU A 33 6.52 -7.19 4.52
N GLU A 34 5.52 -7.68 5.23
CA GLU A 34 4.44 -8.49 4.67
C GLU A 34 3.52 -7.64 3.79
N LEU A 35 3.19 -6.42 4.24
CA LEU A 35 2.41 -5.47 3.45
C LEU A 35 3.05 -5.19 2.09
N LYS A 36 4.38 -5.01 2.05
CA LYS A 36 5.12 -4.80 0.79
C LYS A 36 4.99 -5.99 -0.16
N LYS A 37 5.03 -7.23 0.36
CA LYS A 37 4.85 -8.44 -0.46
C LYS A 37 3.43 -8.48 -1.02
N ASN A 38 2.43 -8.30 -0.15
CA ASN A 38 1.02 -8.30 -0.51
C ASN A 38 0.71 -7.25 -1.59
N ILE A 39 1.26 -6.03 -1.45
CA ILE A 39 1.12 -4.96 -2.45
C ILE A 39 1.72 -5.38 -3.80
N VAL A 40 2.93 -5.94 -3.81
CA VAL A 40 3.58 -6.38 -5.05
C VAL A 40 2.77 -7.49 -5.72
N GLU A 41 2.26 -8.45 -4.96
CA GLU A 41 1.40 -9.52 -5.48
C GLU A 41 0.07 -8.98 -6.03
N ALA A 42 -0.57 -8.07 -5.30
CA ALA A 42 -1.82 -7.45 -5.71
C ALA A 42 -1.65 -6.62 -7.00
N VAL A 43 -0.58 -5.83 -7.11
CA VAL A 43 -0.23 -5.11 -8.36
C VAL A 43 0.05 -6.10 -9.49
N ASN A 44 0.78 -7.20 -9.22
CA ASN A 44 1.07 -8.18 -10.26
C ASN A 44 -0.16 -8.92 -10.78
N CYS A 45 -1.19 -9.10 -9.94
CA CYS A 45 -2.45 -9.74 -10.29
C CYS A 45 -3.43 -8.77 -10.95
N HIS A 46 -3.39 -7.48 -10.58
CA HIS A 46 -4.32 -6.46 -11.10
C HIS A 46 -3.98 -5.99 -12.52
N PHE A 47 -2.71 -5.96 -12.90
CA PHE A 47 -2.26 -5.43 -14.20
C PHE A 47 -1.80 -6.53 -15.13
N ASP A 48 -2.26 -6.46 -16.38
CA ASP A 48 -1.79 -7.31 -17.48
C ASP A 48 -0.31 -7.08 -17.83
N GLU A 49 0.24 -8.01 -18.60
CA GLU A 49 1.64 -8.00 -19.01
C GLU A 49 1.95 -6.76 -19.87
N GLY A 50 2.82 -5.87 -19.38
CA GLY A 50 3.19 -4.62 -20.04
C GLY A 50 2.47 -3.36 -19.53
N GLU A 51 1.40 -3.50 -18.76
CA GLU A 51 0.67 -2.37 -18.15
C GLU A 51 1.12 -2.06 -16.71
N LYS A 52 2.00 -2.91 -16.16
CA LYS A 52 2.50 -2.81 -14.79
C LYS A 52 3.25 -1.50 -14.54
N PRO A 53 2.97 -0.80 -13.43
CA PRO A 53 3.75 0.35 -13.02
C PRO A 53 5.19 -0.07 -12.74
N LYS A 54 6.15 0.79 -13.11
CA LYS A 54 7.59 0.51 -12.90
C LYS A 54 8.05 0.88 -11.49
N LEU A 55 7.27 1.69 -10.78
CA LEU A 55 7.59 2.18 -9.45
C LEU A 55 6.35 2.09 -8.56
N ILE A 56 6.51 1.52 -7.37
CA ILE A 56 5.50 1.51 -6.31
C ILE A 56 5.99 2.48 -5.24
N ARG A 57 5.24 3.55 -4.99
CA ARG A 57 5.53 4.51 -3.93
C ARG A 57 4.58 4.28 -2.76
N LEU A 58 5.13 3.95 -1.61
CA LEU A 58 4.38 3.85 -0.36
C LEU A 58 4.42 5.21 0.33
N HIS A 59 3.26 5.81 0.56
CA HIS A 59 3.08 7.02 1.34
C HIS A 59 2.49 6.63 2.69
N TYR A 60 3.35 6.39 3.68
CA TYR A 60 2.95 5.99 5.02
C TYR A 60 2.74 7.22 5.89
N VAL A 61 1.50 7.39 6.36
CA VAL A 61 1.13 8.45 7.30
C VAL A 61 0.96 7.81 8.67
N LYS A 62 1.73 8.29 9.64
CA LYS A 62 1.58 7.93 11.05
C LYS A 62 1.04 9.13 11.80
N GLU A 63 -0.18 9.01 12.33
CA GLU A 63 -0.80 10.04 13.17
C GLU A 63 -0.54 9.72 14.64
N GLU A 64 0.10 10.65 15.36
CA GLU A 64 0.37 10.51 16.79
C GLU A 64 -0.32 11.64 17.56
N ILE A 65 -1.15 11.25 18.52
CA ILE A 65 -1.80 12.19 19.44
C ILE A 65 -1.03 12.14 20.76
N ILE A 66 -0.46 13.28 21.15
CA ILE A 66 0.22 13.46 22.44
C ILE A 66 -0.56 14.44 23.32
N ALA A 67 -0.58 14.20 24.63
CA ALA A 67 -1.10 15.16 25.59
C ALA A 67 -0.10 16.34 25.74
N ALA A 68 -0.63 17.55 25.96
CA ALA A 68 0.15 18.77 26.16
C ALA A 68 0.61 18.96 27.62
#